data_AF-A0A7W6ZR92-F1
#
_entry.id   AF-A0A7W6ZR92-F1
#
_cell.length_a   1.000
_cell.length_b   1.000
_cell.length_c   1.000
_cell.angle_alpha   90.00
_cell.angle_beta   90.00
_cell.angle_gamma   90.00
#
_symmetry.space_group_name_H-M   'P 1'
#
loop_
_entity.id
_entity.type
_entity.pdbx_description
1 polymer ?
#
loop_
_entity_poly.entity_id
_entity_poly.type
_entity_poly.pdbx_seq_one_letter_code
_entity_poly.pdbx_strand_id
1 'polypeptide(L)'
;MPELLSVRDLKIEATSYPPGEPPKRVTIVNSVSFDLKKGKVLGLIGESGAGKSTIGLSALAYGRGGAEITGGTVLLDGVDILPLGKSGIRRIRGARVCYVAQSAAAAFNPAHKLGEQVIEASVKHGLMTKDEAKKRALYLFRVLGLPNPETFGDRFPHQVSGGQLQRAMTAMALCSNPELIVFDEPTTALDVTTQIDVLAAIKHAIEETHTAALYITHDLAVVAQISDDIMVLRHGKKVEYGPVQQIIEAPREDYTRALVNVRQTAREEAVDQSNTLLKVEHVSAEYSNGFKVLHDVSLHVPKGQTLAIVGESGSGKSTLARVITGLLPPSDGGISFDNKPLTPALKSRSRNELRRIQLIYQMADTAMNPRQTVRDIIGRPLTFYFGLRGAAKTTRVKELLDQIEMGNGFIDRYPAELSGGQKQRVAIARALAAKPELILCDEPTSALDPLVAEGILKLLMRLQEESQLSYIFITHDIAIVRAIADSVAVMHRGRVVRFGPKSKVLSPPFDDYTDLLLKSVPEMEIGWLERVLTTRRMESAGN
;
A
#
# COMPACT_ATOMS: atom_id res chain seq x y z
N MET A 1 -19.86 0.22 29.76
CA MET A 1 -18.97 1.40 29.68
C MET A 1 -19.66 2.45 28.82
N PRO A 2 -19.56 3.75 29.16
CA PRO A 2 -20.17 4.81 28.37
C PRO A 2 -19.54 4.91 26.98
N GLU A 3 -20.35 5.25 25.97
CA GLU A 3 -19.90 5.50 24.61
C GLU A 3 -19.13 6.82 24.55
N LEU A 4 -17.91 6.81 23.99
CA LEU A 4 -17.12 8.03 23.82
C LEU A 4 -17.53 8.77 22.54
N LEU A 5 -17.68 8.04 21.44
CA LEU A 5 -18.09 8.59 20.16
C LEU A 5 -19.31 7.83 19.65
N SER A 6 -20.40 8.55 19.39
CA SER A 6 -21.60 8.02 18.75
C SER A 6 -21.88 8.78 17.47
N VAL A 7 -21.83 8.08 16.35
CA VAL A 7 -22.18 8.63 15.03
C VAL A 7 -23.54 8.09 14.63
N ARG A 8 -24.45 8.98 14.20
CA ARG A 8 -25.81 8.63 13.79
C ARG A 8 -26.14 9.22 12.44
N ASP A 9 -26.59 8.36 11.53
CA ASP A 9 -27.11 8.66 10.21
C ASP A 9 -26.22 9.62 9.40
N LEU A 10 -24.91 9.44 9.54
CA LEU A 10 -23.92 10.33 8.94
C LEU A 10 -24.09 10.35 7.43
N LYS A 11 -24.24 11.55 6.88
CA LYS A 11 -24.34 11.80 5.46
C LYS A 11 -23.30 12.83 5.04
N ILE A 12 -22.48 12.47 4.06
CA ILE A 12 -21.40 13.32 3.55
C ILE A 12 -21.51 13.37 2.03
N GLU A 13 -21.58 14.58 1.50
CA GLU A 13 -21.74 14.85 0.07
C GLU A 13 -20.59 15.73 -0.41
N ALA A 14 -20.20 15.59 -1.67
CA ALA A 14 -19.23 16.48 -2.31
C ALA A 14 -19.74 16.92 -3.67
N THR A 15 -19.28 18.08 -4.13
CA THR A 15 -19.55 18.55 -5.48
C THR A 15 -18.49 18.02 -6.43
N SER A 16 -18.91 17.16 -7.35
CA SER A 16 -18.09 16.70 -8.47
C SER A 16 -18.22 17.69 -9.64
N TYR A 17 -17.11 17.96 -10.32
CA TYR A 17 -17.02 18.83 -11.50
C TYR A 17 -16.54 18.00 -12.71
N PRO A 18 -17.43 17.22 -13.35
CA PRO A 18 -17.04 16.44 -14.51
C PRO A 18 -16.71 17.37 -15.69
N PRO A 19 -15.66 17.09 -16.48
CA PRO A 19 -15.33 17.90 -17.65
C PRO A 19 -16.50 17.95 -18.65
N GLY A 20 -16.95 19.16 -19.01
CA GLY A 20 -18.03 19.34 -19.99
C GLY A 20 -19.45 19.10 -19.47
N GLU A 21 -19.62 18.80 -18.18
CA GLU A 21 -20.93 18.62 -17.54
C GLU A 21 -21.14 19.63 -16.40
N PRO A 22 -22.40 19.95 -16.04
CA PRO A 22 -22.68 20.77 -14.86
C PRO A 22 -22.20 20.06 -13.58
N PRO A 23 -21.85 20.82 -12.51
CA PRO A 23 -21.48 20.25 -11.23
C PRO A 23 -22.58 19.34 -10.69
N LYS A 24 -22.20 18.16 -10.19
CA LYS A 24 -23.13 17.17 -9.64
C LYS A 24 -22.80 16.91 -8.18
N ARG A 25 -23.80 16.89 -7.31
CA ARG A 25 -23.62 16.41 -5.93
C ARG A 25 -23.53 14.90 -5.92
N VAL A 26 -22.48 14.39 -5.30
CA VAL A 26 -22.21 12.97 -5.12
C VAL A 26 -22.23 12.68 -3.62
N THR A 27 -22.98 11.67 -3.21
CA THR A 27 -22.98 11.18 -1.84
C THR A 27 -21.79 10.23 -1.64
N ILE A 28 -20.87 10.60 -0.74
CA ILE A 28 -19.69 9.81 -0.39
C ILE A 28 -20.01 8.86 0.75
N VAL A 29 -20.77 9.32 1.75
CA VAL A 29 -21.20 8.54 2.91
C VAL A 29 -22.70 8.69 3.06
N ASN A 30 -23.40 7.58 3.25
CA ASN A 30 -24.86 7.55 3.30
C ASN A 30 -25.36 6.74 4.50
N SER A 31 -25.91 7.43 5.50
CA SER A 31 -26.63 6.86 6.64
C SER A 31 -25.76 5.86 7.43
N VAL A 32 -24.52 6.26 7.75
CA VAL A 32 -23.60 5.43 8.54
C VAL A 32 -23.76 5.76 10.02
N SER A 33 -24.01 4.71 10.82
CA SER A 33 -24.19 4.78 12.27
C SER A 33 -23.32 3.74 12.97
N PHE A 34 -22.59 4.16 14.00
CA PHE A 34 -21.74 3.31 14.84
C PHE A 34 -21.47 3.96 16.20
N ASP A 35 -20.97 3.16 17.12
CA ASP A 35 -20.58 3.55 18.46
C ASP A 35 -19.13 3.13 18.72
N LEU A 36 -18.42 3.92 19.52
CA LEU A 36 -17.05 3.64 19.95
C LEU A 36 -16.91 3.98 21.43
N LYS A 37 -16.57 2.95 22.20
CA LYS A 37 -16.34 3.05 23.64
C LYS A 37 -14.96 3.61 23.92
N LYS A 38 -14.82 4.23 25.10
CA LYS A 38 -13.52 4.68 25.60
C LYS A 38 -12.53 3.51 25.71
N GLY A 39 -11.28 3.71 25.28
CA GLY A 39 -10.23 2.68 25.29
C GLY A 39 -10.46 1.50 24.35
N LYS A 40 -11.45 1.58 23.45
CA LYS A 40 -11.70 0.59 22.41
C LYS A 40 -11.26 1.09 21.05
N VAL A 41 -11.00 0.16 20.15
CA VAL A 41 -10.56 0.44 18.79
C VAL A 41 -11.60 -0.09 17.80
N LEU A 42 -12.10 0.79 16.95
CA LEU A 42 -12.96 0.43 15.83
C LEU A 42 -12.17 0.48 14.52
N GLY A 43 -12.04 -0.67 13.88
CA GLY A 43 -11.47 -0.83 12.56
C GLY A 43 -12.44 -0.39 11.46
N LEU A 44 -11.98 0.43 10.53
CA LEU A 44 -12.72 0.83 9.33
C LEU A 44 -12.07 0.21 8.11
N ILE A 45 -12.74 -0.76 7.48
CA ILE A 45 -12.25 -1.45 6.27
C ILE A 45 -13.22 -1.32 5.11
N GLY A 46 -12.71 -1.45 3.89
CA GLY A 46 -13.47 -1.36 2.65
C GLY A 46 -12.60 -0.92 1.48
N GLU A 47 -13.18 -0.88 0.29
CA GLU A 47 -12.51 -0.39 -0.92
C GLU A 47 -12.11 1.11 -0.84
N SER A 48 -11.23 1.52 -1.73
CA SER A 48 -10.80 2.88 -1.94
C SER A 48 -12.00 3.68 -2.42
N GLY A 49 -12.26 4.80 -1.76
CA GLY A 49 -13.49 5.56 -1.99
C GLY A 49 -14.74 5.04 -1.28
N ALA A 50 -14.65 4.00 -0.44
CA ALA A 50 -15.79 3.55 0.39
C ALA A 50 -16.22 4.56 1.47
N GLY A 51 -15.50 5.68 1.64
CA GLY A 51 -15.80 6.73 2.61
C GLY A 51 -15.08 6.60 3.96
N LYS A 52 -14.12 5.67 4.11
CA LYS A 52 -13.40 5.39 5.39
C LYS A 52 -12.74 6.63 5.99
N SER A 53 -11.84 7.29 5.24
CA SER A 53 -11.16 8.51 5.69
C SER A 53 -12.14 9.67 5.89
N THR A 54 -13.21 9.72 5.10
CA THR A 54 -14.27 10.73 5.23
C THR A 54 -15.06 10.57 6.53
N ILE A 55 -15.37 9.33 6.93
CA ILE A 55 -15.96 8.98 8.23
C ILE A 55 -14.99 9.28 9.38
N GLY A 56 -13.70 8.98 9.22
CA GLY A 56 -12.70 9.33 10.22
C GLY A 56 -12.61 10.84 10.45
N LEU A 57 -12.56 11.63 9.38
CA LEU A 57 -12.47 13.09 9.46
C LEU A 57 -13.75 13.74 10.01
N SER A 58 -14.92 13.12 9.85
CA SER A 58 -16.16 13.62 10.46
C SER A 58 -16.13 13.55 11.98
N ALA A 59 -15.36 12.64 12.57
CA ALA A 59 -15.10 12.63 14.02
C ALA A 59 -14.31 13.86 14.51
N LEU A 60 -13.70 14.62 13.58
CA LEU A 60 -13.11 15.93 13.84
C LEU A 60 -14.02 17.08 13.38
N ALA A 61 -15.28 16.83 12.99
CA ALA A 61 -16.17 17.78 12.33
C ALA A 61 -15.51 18.41 11.08
N TYR A 62 -14.76 17.62 10.30
CA TYR A 62 -14.01 18.08 9.13
C TYR A 62 -14.37 17.30 7.87
N GLY A 63 -14.49 18.01 6.74
CA GLY A 63 -14.58 17.43 5.40
C GLY A 63 -13.39 17.87 4.54
N ARG A 64 -12.70 16.91 3.92
CA ARG A 64 -11.55 17.18 3.04
C ARG A 64 -12.03 17.45 1.60
N GLY A 65 -11.38 18.39 0.90
CA GLY A 65 -11.52 18.54 -0.55
C GLY A 65 -12.92 18.94 -1.04
N GLY A 66 -13.64 19.76 -0.27
CA GLY A 66 -15.00 20.19 -0.62
C GLY A 66 -16.10 19.18 -0.25
N ALA A 67 -15.77 18.10 0.46
CA ALA A 67 -16.75 17.26 1.12
C ALA A 67 -17.41 18.03 2.27
N GLU A 68 -18.73 17.94 2.36
CA GLU A 68 -19.58 18.60 3.34
C GLU A 68 -20.39 17.55 4.11
N ILE A 69 -20.45 17.69 5.43
CA ILE A 69 -21.28 16.86 6.29
C ILE A 69 -22.71 17.44 6.23
N THR A 70 -23.60 16.79 5.48
CA THR A 70 -24.92 17.31 5.14
C THR A 70 -26.05 16.69 5.95
N GLY A 71 -25.77 15.71 6.79
CA GLY A 71 -26.74 15.10 7.68
C GLY A 71 -26.13 14.18 8.72
N GLY A 72 -26.95 13.81 9.71
CA GLY A 72 -26.55 13.02 10.86
C GLY A 72 -25.98 13.85 12.00
N THR A 73 -25.51 13.17 13.03
CA THR A 73 -24.88 13.78 14.21
C THR A 73 -23.59 13.04 14.57
N VAL A 74 -22.66 13.77 15.20
CA VAL A 74 -21.41 13.21 15.70
C VAL A 74 -21.28 13.63 17.17
N LEU A 75 -21.62 12.71 18.07
CA LEU A 75 -21.63 12.95 19.51
C LEU A 75 -20.28 12.53 20.10
N LEU A 76 -19.52 13.47 20.65
CA LEU A 76 -18.31 13.20 21.43
C LEU A 76 -18.63 13.42 22.91
N ASP A 77 -18.58 12.36 23.71
CA ASP A 77 -18.95 12.35 25.13
C ASP A 77 -20.36 12.96 25.34
N GLY A 78 -21.30 12.53 24.48
CA GLY A 78 -22.68 13.00 24.47
C GLY A 78 -22.93 14.38 23.84
N VAL A 79 -21.90 15.13 23.45
CA VAL A 79 -22.03 16.47 22.85
C VAL A 79 -21.90 16.39 21.33
N ASP A 80 -22.90 16.88 20.59
CA ASP A 80 -22.80 16.98 19.13
C ASP A 80 -21.76 18.03 18.73
N ILE A 81 -20.73 17.59 18.02
CA ILE A 81 -19.61 18.45 17.61
C ILE A 81 -19.86 19.14 16.26
N LEU A 82 -20.83 18.69 15.46
CA LEU A 82 -21.10 19.29 14.14
C LEU A 82 -21.64 20.73 14.21
N PRO A 83 -22.56 21.09 15.13
CA PRO A 83 -23.07 22.45 15.24
C PRO A 83 -22.07 23.43 15.86
N LEU A 84 -20.94 22.94 16.39
CA LEU A 84 -19.94 23.80 17.02
C LEU A 84 -19.32 24.74 15.98
N GLY A 85 -19.26 26.02 16.31
CA GLY A 85 -18.53 27.00 15.51
C GLY A 85 -17.01 26.72 15.47
N LYS A 86 -16.29 27.44 14.60
CA LYS A 86 -14.83 27.28 14.41
C LYS A 86 -14.03 27.31 15.72
N SER A 87 -14.43 28.14 16.69
CA SER A 87 -13.79 28.24 18.00
C SER A 87 -14.03 27.00 18.87
N GLY A 88 -15.24 26.45 18.86
CA GLY A 88 -15.59 25.22 19.59
C GLY A 88 -14.84 24.02 19.05
N ILE A 89 -14.88 23.81 17.73
CA ILE A 89 -14.15 22.71 17.07
C ILE A 89 -12.64 22.83 17.31
N ARG A 90 -12.09 24.05 17.29
CA ARG A 90 -10.65 24.27 17.54
C ARG A 90 -10.23 23.83 18.94
N ARG A 91 -11.10 23.88 19.95
CA ARG A 91 -10.79 23.36 21.30
C ARG A 91 -10.76 21.84 21.37
N ILE A 92 -11.40 21.16 20.42
CA ILE A 92 -11.48 19.70 20.35
C ILE A 92 -10.28 19.14 19.57
N ARG A 93 -10.02 19.69 18.38
CA ARG A 93 -8.95 19.21 17.49
C ARG A 93 -7.57 19.45 18.09
N GLY A 94 -6.74 18.42 18.13
CA GLY A 94 -5.38 18.49 18.67
C GLY A 94 -5.30 18.42 20.21
N ALA A 95 -6.44 18.40 20.89
CA ALA A 95 -6.53 18.23 22.35
C ALA A 95 -7.31 16.96 22.71
N ARG A 96 -8.62 16.93 22.42
CA ARG A 96 -9.50 15.79 22.70
C ARG A 96 -9.54 14.77 21.56
N VAL A 97 -9.50 15.25 20.31
CA VAL A 97 -9.49 14.41 19.10
C VAL A 97 -8.28 14.74 18.25
N CYS A 98 -7.43 13.75 17.99
CA CYS A 98 -6.25 13.88 17.14
C CYS A 98 -6.35 13.02 15.88
N TYR A 99 -5.58 13.38 14.86
CA TYR A 99 -5.58 12.70 13.56
C TYR A 99 -4.15 12.37 13.15
N VAL A 100 -3.91 11.11 12.80
CA VAL A 100 -2.67 10.63 12.19
C VAL A 100 -2.95 10.37 10.72
N ALA A 101 -2.28 11.11 9.84
CA ALA A 101 -2.52 11.07 8.41
C ALA A 101 -1.79 9.90 7.74
N GLN A 102 -2.26 9.55 6.55
CA GLN A 102 -1.67 8.54 5.66
C GLN A 102 -0.24 8.90 5.23
N SER A 103 0.06 10.20 5.04
CA SER A 103 1.39 10.68 4.66
C SER A 103 1.93 11.65 5.71
N ALA A 104 2.83 11.16 6.57
CA ALA A 104 3.50 12.02 7.54
C ALA A 104 4.35 13.11 6.89
N ALA A 105 4.99 12.84 5.74
CA ALA A 105 5.80 13.84 5.05
C ALA A 105 4.99 15.06 4.59
N ALA A 106 3.72 14.85 4.22
CA ALA A 106 2.81 15.94 3.86
C ALA A 106 2.23 16.69 5.09
N ALA A 107 2.32 16.09 6.27
CA ALA A 107 1.76 16.65 7.50
C ALA A 107 2.75 17.51 8.29
N PHE A 108 4.05 17.22 8.21
CA PHE A 108 5.07 18.04 8.84
C PHE A 108 5.47 19.24 7.99
N ASN A 109 5.72 20.37 8.65
CA ASN A 109 6.36 21.51 8.03
C ASN A 109 7.88 21.26 7.91
N PRO A 110 8.46 21.20 6.70
CA PRO A 110 9.86 20.85 6.48
C PRO A 110 10.84 21.91 7.00
N ALA A 111 10.38 23.14 7.25
CA ALA A 111 11.21 24.23 7.75
C ALA A 111 11.37 24.21 9.28
N HIS A 112 10.61 23.37 9.99
CA HIS A 112 10.58 23.34 11.45
C HIS A 112 11.15 22.03 11.99
N LYS A 113 11.73 22.06 13.19
CA LYS A 113 12.19 20.85 13.89
C LYS A 113 11.01 19.96 14.29
N LEU A 114 11.24 18.65 14.36
CA LEU A 114 10.21 17.67 14.71
C LEU A 114 9.69 17.87 16.14
N GLY A 115 10.58 18.08 17.11
CA GLY A 115 10.22 18.21 18.52
C GLY A 115 9.26 19.37 18.81
N GLU A 116 9.47 20.53 18.17
CA GLU A 116 8.60 21.70 18.32
C GLU A 116 7.21 21.46 17.71
N GLN A 117 7.13 20.72 16.61
CA GLN A 117 5.86 20.35 15.98
C GLN A 117 5.10 19.30 16.81
N VAL A 118 5.80 18.33 17.37
CA VAL A 118 5.23 17.26 18.22
C VAL A 118 4.54 17.85 19.46
N ILE A 119 5.13 18.87 20.09
CA ILE A 119 4.59 19.47 21.32
C ILE A 119 3.61 20.62 21.07
N GLU A 120 3.49 21.12 19.83
CA GLU A 120 2.77 22.37 19.52
C GLU A 120 1.35 22.34 20.07
N ALA A 121 0.60 21.29 19.76
CA ALA A 121 -0.80 21.17 20.14
C ALA A 121 -0.97 21.15 21.67
N SER A 122 -0.17 20.35 22.37
CA SER A 122 -0.26 20.20 23.83
C SER A 122 0.02 21.52 24.55
N VAL A 123 1.01 22.28 24.09
CA VAL A 123 1.36 23.60 24.67
C VAL A 123 0.30 24.65 24.32
N LYS A 124 -0.13 24.71 23.07
CA LYS A 124 -1.09 25.72 22.57
C LYS A 124 -2.49 25.56 23.13
N HIS A 125 -2.87 24.33 23.48
CA HIS A 125 -4.13 24.04 24.18
C HIS A 125 -4.02 24.18 25.70
N GLY A 126 -2.84 24.51 26.23
CA GLY A 126 -2.62 24.67 27.67
C GLY A 126 -2.72 23.36 28.45
N LEU A 127 -2.54 22.21 27.80
CA LEU A 127 -2.60 20.89 28.43
C LEU A 127 -1.34 20.59 29.22
N MET A 128 -0.21 21.14 28.79
CA MET A 128 1.11 20.94 29.37
C MET A 128 1.96 22.20 29.19
N THR A 129 2.86 22.45 30.13
CA THR A 129 3.97 23.40 29.89
C THR A 129 4.90 22.89 28.81
N LYS A 130 5.73 23.76 28.23
CA LYS A 130 6.70 23.36 27.20
C LYS A 130 7.65 22.27 27.69
N ASP A 131 8.06 22.33 28.96
CA ASP A 131 8.97 21.35 29.56
C ASP A 131 8.31 19.99 29.80
N GLU A 132 7.08 19.98 30.30
CA GLU A 132 6.29 18.74 30.45
C GLU A 132 6.01 18.10 29.09
N ALA A 133 5.63 18.89 28.09
CA ALA A 133 5.38 18.40 26.74
C ALA A 133 6.65 17.81 26.11
N LYS A 134 7.83 18.42 26.32
CA LYS A 134 9.11 17.85 25.87
C LYS A 134 9.44 16.52 26.55
N LYS A 135 9.22 16.41 27.87
CA LYS A 135 9.42 15.15 28.61
C LYS A 135 8.48 14.07 28.10
N ARG A 136 7.23 14.41 27.82
CA ARG A 136 6.25 13.48 27.23
C ARG A 136 6.61 13.09 25.81
N ALA A 137 7.06 14.03 24.98
CA ALA A 137 7.53 13.72 23.63
C ALA A 137 8.73 12.75 23.66
N LEU A 138 9.70 12.97 24.56
CA LEU A 138 10.83 12.05 24.75
C LEU A 138 10.36 10.65 25.17
N TYR A 139 9.40 10.57 26.10
CA TYR A 139 8.79 9.30 26.49
C TYR A 139 8.16 8.60 25.27
N LEU A 140 7.33 9.30 24.50
CA LEU A 140 6.68 8.75 23.31
C LEU A 140 7.69 8.35 22.24
N PHE A 141 8.79 9.08 22.08
CA PHE A 141 9.86 8.70 21.16
C PHE A 141 10.51 7.37 21.55
N ARG A 142 10.66 7.09 22.84
CA ARG A 142 11.15 5.79 23.33
C ARG A 142 10.12 4.69 23.09
N VAL A 143 8.86 4.91 23.46
CA VAL A 143 7.77 3.94 23.30
C VAL A 143 7.58 3.56 21.82
N LEU A 144 7.66 4.54 20.93
CA LEU A 144 7.50 4.33 19.49
C LEU A 144 8.78 3.83 18.80
N GLY A 145 9.89 3.62 19.54
CA GLY A 145 11.12 3.07 18.98
C GLY A 145 11.83 4.02 17.98
N LEU A 146 11.77 5.33 18.21
CA LEU A 146 12.52 6.30 17.41
C LEU A 146 14.02 6.26 17.76
N PRO A 147 14.93 6.37 16.78
CA PRO A 147 16.36 6.26 17.04
C PRO A 147 16.93 7.51 17.72
N ASN A 148 17.77 7.31 18.72
CA ASN A 148 18.33 8.36 19.57
C ASN A 148 17.23 9.31 20.10
N PRO A 149 16.24 8.80 20.88
CA PRO A 149 15.08 9.57 21.33
C PRO A 149 15.41 10.94 21.93
N GLU A 150 16.54 11.03 22.63
CA GLU A 150 17.03 12.24 23.31
C GLU A 150 17.33 13.39 22.34
N THR A 151 17.74 13.06 21.10
CA THR A 151 18.14 14.04 20.06
C THR A 151 17.23 14.02 18.85
N PHE A 152 16.30 13.07 18.76
CA PHE A 152 15.43 12.91 17.59
C PHE A 152 14.60 14.17 17.30
N GLY A 153 14.11 14.84 18.35
CA GLY A 153 13.33 16.07 18.23
C GLY A 153 14.07 17.24 17.58
N ASP A 154 15.41 17.23 17.55
CA ASP A 154 16.21 18.29 16.93
C ASP A 154 16.31 18.17 15.40
N ARG A 155 15.90 17.04 14.85
CA ARG A 155 15.96 16.78 13.41
C ARG A 155 14.83 17.51 12.68
N PHE A 156 15.10 17.85 11.42
CA PHE A 156 14.08 18.32 10.49
C PHE A 156 13.43 17.14 9.75
N PRO A 157 12.21 17.31 9.21
CA PRO A 157 11.51 16.23 8.53
C PRO A 157 12.28 15.58 7.37
N HIS A 158 13.09 16.35 6.64
CA HIS A 158 13.88 15.86 5.51
C HIS A 158 15.14 15.07 5.94
N GLN A 159 15.46 15.00 7.24
CA GLN A 159 16.63 14.30 7.78
C GLN A 159 16.32 12.91 8.33
N VAL A 160 15.06 12.47 8.22
CA VAL A 160 14.56 11.22 8.78
C VAL A 160 13.83 10.42 7.72
N SER A 161 13.78 9.10 7.90
CA SER A 161 13.03 8.22 7.00
C SER A 161 11.51 8.43 7.12
N GLY A 162 10.76 8.02 6.11
CA GLY A 162 9.29 8.05 6.14
C GLY A 162 8.70 7.32 7.35
N GLY A 163 9.26 6.17 7.73
CA GLY A 163 8.81 5.44 8.92
C GLY A 163 9.16 6.08 10.25
N GLN A 164 10.26 6.83 10.32
CA GLN A 164 10.55 7.69 11.47
C GLN A 164 9.57 8.87 11.53
N LEU A 165 9.21 9.48 10.40
CA LEU A 165 8.20 10.53 10.36
C LEU A 165 6.83 10.04 10.81
N GLN A 166 6.42 8.86 10.35
CA GLN A 166 5.12 8.29 10.70
C GLN A 166 5.00 8.00 12.20
N ARG A 167 6.07 7.47 12.81
CA ARG A 167 6.18 7.32 14.26
C ARG A 167 6.17 8.66 14.98
N ALA A 168 6.92 9.65 14.49
CA ALA A 168 6.90 11.01 15.06
C ALA A 168 5.50 11.65 14.97
N MET A 169 4.75 11.39 13.90
CA MET A 169 3.36 11.85 13.74
C MET A 169 2.43 11.21 14.77
N THR A 170 2.63 9.92 15.05
CA THR A 170 1.91 9.21 16.11
C THR A 170 2.24 9.80 17.48
N ALA A 171 3.52 10.11 17.73
CA ALA A 171 3.94 10.82 18.95
C ALA A 171 3.26 12.19 19.09
N MET A 172 3.19 12.95 17.99
CA MET A 172 2.50 14.25 17.94
C MET A 172 1.02 14.14 18.32
N ALA A 173 0.32 13.10 17.84
CA ALA A 173 -1.07 12.87 18.19
C ALA A 173 -1.26 12.45 19.66
N LEU A 174 -0.40 11.57 20.18
CA LEU A 174 -0.47 11.07 21.56
C LEU A 174 0.03 12.07 22.61
N CYS A 175 0.84 13.06 22.21
CA CYS A 175 1.42 14.04 23.12
C CYS A 175 0.34 14.80 23.90
N SER A 176 -0.79 15.11 23.27
CA SER A 176 -1.91 15.79 23.94
C SER A 176 -2.76 14.90 24.86
N ASN A 177 -2.45 13.60 24.95
CA ASN A 177 -3.26 12.61 25.67
C ASN A 177 -4.75 12.64 25.27
N PRO A 178 -5.06 12.49 23.97
CA PRO A 178 -6.41 12.64 23.47
C PRO A 178 -7.34 11.52 23.94
N GLU A 179 -8.63 11.82 23.97
CA GLU A 179 -9.69 10.84 24.22
C GLU A 179 -9.91 9.95 22.99
N LEU A 180 -9.76 10.52 21.79
CA LEU A 180 -9.94 9.83 20.51
C LEU A 180 -8.78 10.13 19.54
N ILE A 181 -8.27 9.08 18.89
CA ILE A 181 -7.36 9.22 17.74
C ILE A 181 -7.98 8.60 16.50
N VAL A 182 -7.88 9.31 15.38
CA VAL A 182 -8.22 8.78 14.07
C VAL A 182 -6.92 8.46 13.33
N PHE A 183 -6.64 7.18 13.17
CA PHE A 183 -5.53 6.68 12.37
C PHE A 183 -6.00 6.44 10.94
N ASP A 184 -5.49 7.21 9.98
CA ASP A 184 -5.83 7.09 8.56
C ASP A 184 -4.68 6.44 7.80
N GLU A 185 -4.75 5.13 7.61
CA GLU A 185 -3.72 4.34 6.93
C GLU A 185 -2.29 4.57 7.48
N PRO A 186 -2.09 4.45 8.81
CA PRO A 186 -0.86 4.88 9.45
C PRO A 186 0.36 4.03 9.11
N THR A 187 0.19 2.87 8.46
CA THR A 187 1.28 1.93 8.16
C THR A 187 1.51 1.72 6.66
N THR A 188 0.70 2.30 5.77
CA THR A 188 0.74 1.99 4.32
C THR A 188 2.09 2.30 3.66
N ALA A 189 2.81 3.32 4.14
CA ALA A 189 4.10 3.73 3.58
C ALA A 189 5.32 3.04 4.23
N LEU A 190 5.10 2.03 5.08
CA LEU A 190 6.14 1.35 5.84
C LEU A 190 6.47 -0.01 5.22
N ASP A 191 7.74 -0.39 5.27
CA ASP A 191 8.17 -1.77 5.06
C ASP A 191 7.59 -2.70 6.13
N VAL A 192 7.39 -3.98 5.79
CA VAL A 192 6.72 -4.97 6.65
C VAL A 192 7.41 -5.15 8.01
N THR A 193 8.75 -5.03 8.06
CA THR A 193 9.51 -5.18 9.31
C THR A 193 9.25 -4.00 10.24
N THR A 194 9.30 -2.76 9.72
CA THR A 194 8.95 -1.54 10.47
C THR A 194 7.45 -1.46 10.80
N GLN A 195 6.58 -1.98 9.93
CA GLN A 195 5.13 -1.96 10.13
C GLN A 195 4.71 -2.65 11.43
N ILE A 196 5.32 -3.80 11.77
CA ILE A 196 5.05 -4.49 13.05
C ILE A 196 5.37 -3.59 14.23
N ASP A 197 6.57 -3.01 14.25
CA ASP A 197 7.04 -2.23 15.40
C ASP A 197 6.12 -1.01 15.62
N VAL A 198 5.69 -0.37 14.52
CA VAL A 198 4.72 0.73 14.58
C VAL A 198 3.35 0.26 15.07
N LEU A 199 2.84 -0.86 14.56
CA LEU A 199 1.55 -1.41 14.97
C LEU A 199 1.55 -1.79 16.46
N ALA A 200 2.62 -2.46 16.92
CA ALA A 200 2.83 -2.82 18.31
C ALA A 200 2.87 -1.59 19.22
N ALA A 201 3.61 -0.55 18.81
CA ALA A 201 3.73 0.66 19.61
C ALA A 201 2.43 1.47 19.65
N ILE A 202 1.66 1.51 18.55
CA ILE A 202 0.31 2.11 18.54
C ILE A 202 -0.61 1.35 19.49
N LYS A 203 -0.65 0.01 19.40
CA LYS A 203 -1.48 -0.83 20.27
C LYS A 203 -1.14 -0.60 21.74
N HIS A 204 0.15 -0.66 22.09
CA HIS A 204 0.61 -0.42 23.45
C HIS A 204 0.24 0.98 23.96
N ALA A 205 0.42 2.02 23.13
CA ALA A 205 0.07 3.38 23.51
C ALA A 205 -1.45 3.54 23.75
N ILE A 206 -2.29 2.96 22.90
CA ILE A 206 -3.76 2.96 23.06
C ILE A 206 -4.17 2.29 24.38
N GLU A 207 -3.58 1.13 24.68
CA GLU A 207 -3.85 0.37 25.91
C GLU A 207 -3.43 1.15 27.16
N GLU A 208 -2.24 1.76 27.14
CA GLU A 208 -1.69 2.52 28.26
C GLU A 208 -2.47 3.82 28.54
N THR A 209 -2.88 4.55 27.50
CA THR A 209 -3.58 5.83 27.66
C THR A 209 -5.10 5.70 27.76
N HIS A 210 -5.65 4.50 27.56
CA HIS A 210 -7.09 4.24 27.44
C HIS A 210 -7.77 5.16 26.41
N THR A 211 -7.03 5.55 25.38
CA THR A 211 -7.52 6.38 24.27
C THR A 211 -8.37 5.52 23.36
N ALA A 212 -9.54 5.99 22.94
CA ALA A 212 -10.28 5.29 21.89
C ALA A 212 -9.66 5.56 20.52
N ALA A 213 -9.80 4.64 19.57
CA ALA A 213 -9.27 4.84 18.23
C ALA A 213 -10.22 4.42 17.11
N LEU A 214 -10.27 5.24 16.06
CA LEU A 214 -10.72 4.80 14.73
C LEU A 214 -9.48 4.41 13.93
N TYR A 215 -9.39 3.15 13.53
CA TYR A 215 -8.27 2.63 12.75
C TYR A 215 -8.70 2.35 11.31
N ILE A 216 -8.34 3.23 10.39
CA ILE A 216 -8.68 3.11 8.97
C ILE A 216 -7.55 2.41 8.24
N THR A 217 -7.87 1.33 7.55
CA THR A 217 -6.95 0.61 6.67
C THR A 217 -7.71 -0.14 5.59
N HIS A 218 -7.02 -0.55 4.54
CA HIS A 218 -7.51 -1.51 3.56
C HIS A 218 -7.02 -2.94 3.85
N ASP A 219 -6.07 -3.11 4.79
CA ASP A 219 -5.52 -4.41 5.17
C ASP A 219 -6.23 -5.01 6.38
N LEU A 220 -6.98 -6.08 6.12
CA LEU A 220 -7.75 -6.79 7.13
C LEU A 220 -6.86 -7.52 8.14
N ALA A 221 -5.66 -7.96 7.74
CA ALA A 221 -4.74 -8.65 8.63
C ALA A 221 -4.20 -7.69 9.70
N VAL A 222 -3.90 -6.44 9.32
CA VAL A 222 -3.43 -5.39 10.23
C VAL A 222 -4.53 -4.97 11.20
N VAL A 223 -5.75 -4.70 10.70
CA VAL A 223 -6.83 -4.21 11.55
C VAL A 223 -7.29 -5.26 12.56
N ALA A 224 -7.21 -6.55 12.21
CA ALA A 224 -7.53 -7.67 13.09
C ALA A 224 -6.62 -7.75 14.32
N GLN A 225 -5.39 -7.20 14.27
CA GLN A 225 -4.47 -7.24 15.41
C GLN A 225 -4.74 -6.15 16.44
N ILE A 226 -5.40 -5.06 16.05
CA ILE A 226 -5.52 -3.86 16.88
C ILE A 226 -6.96 -3.49 17.24
N SER A 227 -7.93 -3.98 16.48
CA SER A 227 -9.33 -3.58 16.62
C SER A 227 -10.13 -4.52 17.51
N ASP A 228 -11.02 -3.97 18.32
CA ASP A 228 -12.02 -4.74 19.06
C ASP A 228 -13.22 -5.10 18.17
N ASP A 229 -13.73 -4.09 17.46
CA ASP A 229 -14.82 -4.20 16.49
C ASP A 229 -14.32 -3.77 15.11
N ILE A 230 -14.91 -4.33 14.05
CA ILE A 230 -14.63 -3.93 12.66
C ILE A 230 -15.94 -3.52 11.99
N MET A 231 -15.90 -2.38 11.28
CA MET A 231 -16.95 -1.95 10.36
C MET A 231 -16.44 -2.06 8.92
N VAL A 232 -17.14 -2.88 8.13
CA VAL A 232 -16.91 -3.08 6.71
C VAL A 232 -17.77 -2.09 5.93
N LEU A 233 -17.14 -1.32 5.04
CA LEU A 233 -17.76 -0.27 4.25
C LEU A 233 -17.67 -0.58 2.76
N ARG A 234 -18.74 -0.27 2.03
CA ARG A 234 -18.76 -0.34 0.56
C ARG A 234 -19.70 0.73 0.01
N HIS A 235 -19.26 1.42 -1.04
CA HIS A 235 -20.06 2.47 -1.71
C HIS A 235 -20.69 3.49 -0.74
N GLY A 236 -19.94 3.90 0.30
CA GLY A 236 -20.40 4.88 1.28
C GLY A 236 -21.38 4.35 2.33
N LYS A 237 -21.63 3.04 2.37
CA LYS A 237 -22.56 2.39 3.30
C LYS A 237 -21.86 1.37 4.17
N LYS A 238 -22.40 1.18 5.37
CA LYS A 238 -22.05 0.07 6.27
C LYS A 238 -22.61 -1.23 5.69
N VAL A 239 -21.72 -2.19 5.44
CA VAL A 239 -22.06 -3.53 4.96
C VAL A 239 -22.18 -4.48 6.14
N GLU A 240 -21.14 -4.55 6.97
CA GLU A 240 -21.11 -5.43 8.13
C GLU A 240 -20.46 -4.70 9.31
N TYR A 241 -20.88 -5.01 10.53
CA TYR A 241 -20.32 -4.46 11.77
C TYR A 241 -20.40 -5.53 12.86
N GLY A 242 -19.30 -5.76 13.54
CA GLY A 242 -19.28 -6.67 14.68
C GLY A 242 -17.89 -6.82 15.30
N PRO A 243 -17.77 -7.65 16.35
CA PRO A 243 -16.49 -8.00 16.95
C PRO A 243 -15.52 -8.55 15.91
N VAL A 244 -14.24 -8.23 16.05
CA VAL A 244 -13.17 -8.70 15.16
C VAL A 244 -13.26 -10.21 14.90
N GLN A 245 -13.52 -10.99 15.94
CA GLN A 245 -13.64 -12.44 15.83
C GLN A 245 -14.75 -12.87 14.87
N GLN A 246 -15.92 -12.25 14.95
CA GLN A 246 -17.03 -12.58 14.06
C GLN A 246 -16.71 -12.22 12.60
N ILE A 247 -16.09 -11.06 12.37
CA ILE A 247 -15.77 -10.59 11.02
C ILE A 247 -14.70 -11.46 10.35
N ILE A 248 -13.72 -11.94 11.11
CA ILE A 248 -12.61 -12.74 10.58
C ILE A 248 -13.00 -14.22 10.44
N GLU A 249 -13.63 -14.82 11.46
CA GLU A 249 -13.88 -16.26 11.50
C GLU A 249 -15.23 -16.67 10.90
N ALA A 250 -16.23 -15.79 10.97
CA ALA A 250 -17.60 -16.08 10.53
C ALA A 250 -18.29 -14.87 9.85
N PRO A 251 -17.71 -14.32 8.76
CA PRO A 251 -18.30 -13.19 8.03
C PRO A 251 -19.67 -13.53 7.44
N ARG A 252 -20.65 -12.66 7.69
CA ARG A 252 -22.06 -12.87 7.31
C ARG A 252 -22.38 -12.34 5.92
N GLU A 253 -21.73 -11.27 5.50
CA GLU A 253 -21.98 -10.64 4.21
C GLU A 253 -21.06 -11.21 3.12
N ASP A 254 -21.56 -11.31 1.88
CA ASP A 254 -20.80 -11.83 0.74
C ASP A 254 -19.52 -11.02 0.48
N TYR A 255 -19.62 -9.70 0.59
CA TYR A 255 -18.49 -8.81 0.40
C TYR A 255 -17.41 -9.00 1.47
N THR A 256 -17.82 -9.17 2.73
CA THR A 256 -16.89 -9.44 3.84
C THR A 256 -16.24 -10.81 3.69
N ARG A 257 -17.02 -11.84 3.32
CA ARG A 257 -16.47 -13.17 2.96
C ARG A 257 -15.42 -13.06 1.87
N ALA A 258 -15.70 -12.29 0.82
CA ALA A 258 -14.75 -12.09 -0.26
C ALA A 258 -13.48 -11.42 0.26
N LEU A 259 -13.57 -10.37 1.08
CA LEU A 259 -12.42 -9.68 1.69
C LEU A 259 -11.57 -10.57 2.59
N VAL A 260 -12.19 -11.45 3.38
CA VAL A 260 -11.49 -12.41 4.26
C VAL A 260 -10.81 -13.51 3.45
N ASN A 261 -11.46 -14.00 2.39
CA ASN A 261 -10.98 -15.11 1.57
C ASN A 261 -10.03 -14.68 0.45
N VAL A 262 -9.83 -13.36 0.24
CA VAL A 262 -8.76 -12.87 -0.65
C VAL A 262 -7.47 -13.52 -0.17
N ARG A 263 -6.71 -14.11 -1.11
CA ARG A 263 -5.40 -14.77 -0.89
C ARG A 263 -5.42 -16.32 -0.76
N GLN A 264 -6.54 -17.00 -0.98
CA GLN A 264 -6.54 -18.50 -1.08
C GLN A 264 -6.25 -19.06 -2.48
N THR A 265 -6.21 -18.22 -3.53
CA THR A 265 -5.86 -18.71 -4.87
C THR A 265 -4.36 -18.94 -4.93
N ALA A 266 -3.92 -20.20 -4.88
CA ALA A 266 -2.53 -20.58 -4.99
C ALA A 266 -2.29 -21.34 -6.30
N ARG A 267 -1.36 -20.83 -7.11
CA ARG A 267 -0.84 -21.59 -8.25
C ARG A 267 0.10 -22.68 -7.73
N GLU A 268 -0.05 -23.88 -8.26
CA GLU A 268 0.93 -24.94 -8.06
C GLU A 268 2.26 -24.52 -8.68
N GLU A 269 3.34 -24.77 -7.94
CA GLU A 269 4.69 -24.46 -8.38
C GLU A 269 5.08 -25.33 -9.59
N ALA A 270 5.64 -24.71 -10.63
CA ALA A 270 6.20 -25.46 -11.74
C ALA A 270 7.38 -26.34 -11.30
N VAL A 271 7.28 -27.64 -11.59
CA VAL A 271 8.26 -28.67 -11.20
C VAL A 271 9.63 -28.47 -11.87
N ASP A 272 9.65 -27.97 -13.11
CA ASP A 272 10.88 -27.78 -13.88
C ASP A 272 11.25 -26.29 -13.99
N GLN A 273 12.48 -25.94 -13.64
CA GLN A 273 13.04 -24.59 -13.71
C GLN A 273 14.12 -24.47 -14.82
N SER A 274 14.32 -25.48 -15.67
CA SER A 274 15.45 -25.56 -16.59
C SER A 274 15.33 -24.66 -17.84
N ASN A 275 14.12 -24.44 -18.34
CA ASN A 275 13.86 -23.69 -19.58
C ASN A 275 14.01 -22.16 -19.41
N THR A 276 15.25 -21.71 -19.24
CA THR A 276 15.58 -20.32 -18.90
C THR A 276 15.29 -19.34 -20.05
N LEU A 277 14.37 -18.39 -19.82
CA LEU A 277 14.11 -17.27 -20.72
C LEU A 277 15.02 -16.08 -20.43
N LEU A 278 15.23 -15.74 -19.15
CA LEU A 278 16.11 -14.66 -18.72
C LEU A 278 17.14 -15.20 -17.74
N LYS A 279 18.42 -14.88 -17.97
CA LYS A 279 19.51 -15.16 -17.02
C LYS A 279 20.23 -13.87 -16.66
N VAL A 280 20.37 -13.60 -15.37
CA VAL A 280 21.14 -12.50 -14.81
C VAL A 280 22.33 -13.11 -14.10
N GLU A 281 23.55 -12.69 -14.47
CA GLU A 281 24.79 -13.29 -13.96
C GLU A 281 25.74 -12.21 -13.45
N HIS A 282 26.02 -12.27 -12.15
CA HIS A 282 27.01 -11.43 -11.45
C HIS A 282 26.80 -9.93 -11.65
N VAL A 283 25.54 -9.50 -11.76
CA VAL A 283 25.20 -8.13 -12.11
C VAL A 283 25.42 -7.18 -10.94
N SER A 284 26.23 -6.15 -11.19
CA SER A 284 26.36 -4.98 -10.32
C SER A 284 25.87 -3.72 -11.04
N ALA A 285 25.36 -2.73 -10.30
CA ALA A 285 24.87 -1.49 -10.89
C ALA A 285 24.99 -0.30 -9.93
N GLU A 286 25.19 0.88 -10.51
CA GLU A 286 25.48 2.13 -9.82
C GLU A 286 24.69 3.28 -10.44
N TYR A 287 24.14 4.17 -9.62
CA TYR A 287 23.49 5.38 -10.09
C TYR A 287 24.51 6.47 -10.47
N SER A 288 24.09 7.46 -11.26
CA SER A 288 24.97 8.54 -11.74
C SER A 288 25.65 9.38 -10.65
N ASN A 289 25.21 9.26 -9.40
CA ASN A 289 25.77 9.95 -8.23
C ASN A 289 26.87 9.14 -7.52
N GLY A 290 27.33 8.02 -8.07
CA GLY A 290 28.36 7.20 -7.44
C GLY A 290 27.82 6.08 -6.54
N PHE A 291 26.51 6.04 -6.29
CA PHE A 291 25.93 5.14 -5.30
C PHE A 291 25.70 3.75 -5.91
N LYS A 292 26.53 2.77 -5.53
CA LYS A 292 26.40 1.37 -5.94
C LYS A 292 25.21 0.75 -5.22
N VAL A 293 24.24 0.24 -6.00
CA VAL A 293 22.94 -0.22 -5.48
C VAL A 293 22.78 -1.73 -5.60
N LEU A 294 23.35 -2.34 -6.64
CA LEU A 294 23.35 -3.78 -6.82
C LEU A 294 24.76 -4.33 -6.70
N HIS A 295 24.87 -5.47 -6.03
CA HIS A 295 26.13 -6.14 -5.76
C HIS A 295 26.01 -7.62 -6.13
N ASP A 296 26.61 -8.00 -7.27
CA ASP A 296 26.78 -9.39 -7.66
C ASP A 296 25.46 -10.21 -7.65
N VAL A 297 24.46 -9.71 -8.36
CA VAL A 297 23.13 -10.30 -8.43
C VAL A 297 23.10 -11.37 -9.52
N SER A 298 22.73 -12.60 -9.14
CA SER A 298 22.52 -13.73 -10.04
C SER A 298 21.14 -14.36 -9.83
N LEU A 299 20.37 -14.52 -10.91
CA LEU A 299 19.06 -15.17 -10.90
C LEU A 299 18.66 -15.63 -12.31
N HIS A 300 17.60 -16.42 -12.42
CA HIS A 300 17.01 -16.79 -13.70
C HIS A 300 15.48 -16.82 -13.65
N VAL A 301 14.86 -16.68 -14.82
CA VAL A 301 13.40 -16.77 -15.01
C VAL A 301 13.13 -17.77 -16.13
N PRO A 302 12.45 -18.88 -15.84
CA PRO A 302 12.03 -19.81 -16.88
C PRO A 302 10.89 -19.26 -17.75
N LYS A 303 10.75 -19.82 -18.96
CA LYS A 303 9.66 -19.47 -19.88
C LYS A 303 8.31 -19.92 -19.32
N GLY A 304 7.30 -19.06 -19.38
CA GLY A 304 5.93 -19.37 -18.93
C GLY A 304 5.77 -19.35 -17.40
N GLN A 305 6.79 -18.87 -16.67
CA GLN A 305 6.84 -18.93 -15.21
C GLN A 305 7.01 -17.55 -14.57
N THR A 306 6.69 -17.49 -13.28
CA THR A 306 6.75 -16.28 -12.46
C THR A 306 7.88 -16.38 -11.45
N LEU A 307 8.87 -15.49 -11.57
CA LEU A 307 9.83 -15.20 -10.51
C LEU A 307 9.30 -14.06 -9.66
N ALA A 308 9.06 -14.29 -8.37
CA ALA A 308 8.78 -13.22 -7.42
C ALA A 308 10.07 -12.68 -6.80
N ILE A 309 10.18 -11.35 -6.68
CA ILE A 309 11.31 -10.68 -6.02
C ILE A 309 10.79 -9.93 -4.80
N VAL A 310 11.29 -10.29 -3.63
CA VAL A 310 10.84 -9.78 -2.32
C VAL A 310 11.98 -9.17 -1.52
N GLY A 311 11.64 -8.32 -0.56
CA GLY A 311 12.57 -7.67 0.35
C GLY A 311 12.11 -6.27 0.74
N GLU A 312 12.82 -5.64 1.68
CA GLU A 312 12.51 -4.31 2.22
C GLU A 312 12.63 -3.21 1.17
N SER A 313 12.00 -2.07 1.45
CA SER A 313 12.19 -0.85 0.68
C SER A 313 13.68 -0.47 0.62
N GLY A 314 14.17 -0.17 -0.59
CA GLY A 314 15.59 0.12 -0.80
C GLY A 314 16.51 -1.09 -0.96
N SER A 315 16.00 -2.33 -0.94
CA SER A 315 16.83 -3.54 -1.13
C SER A 315 17.38 -3.74 -2.55
N GLY A 316 16.95 -2.93 -3.53
CA GLY A 316 17.44 -2.95 -4.92
C GLY A 316 16.49 -3.58 -5.95
N LYS A 317 15.28 -4.02 -5.56
CA LYS A 317 14.31 -4.70 -6.46
C LYS A 317 13.96 -3.90 -7.72
N SER A 318 13.47 -2.67 -7.56
CA SER A 318 13.11 -1.81 -8.69
C SER A 318 14.35 -1.38 -9.50
N THR A 319 15.52 -1.27 -8.86
CA THR A 319 16.79 -1.05 -9.57
C THR A 319 17.13 -2.23 -10.47
N LEU A 320 16.96 -3.46 -10.01
CA LEU A 320 17.15 -4.67 -10.82
C LEU A 320 16.20 -4.70 -12.02
N ALA A 321 14.93 -4.30 -11.86
CA ALA A 321 14.02 -4.14 -13.00
C ALA A 321 14.52 -3.11 -14.03
N ARG A 322 15.08 -1.98 -13.56
CA ARG A 322 15.69 -0.95 -14.43
C ARG A 322 16.93 -1.48 -15.15
N VAL A 323 17.71 -2.35 -14.52
CA VAL A 323 18.87 -2.99 -15.16
C VAL A 323 18.42 -3.99 -16.23
N ILE A 324 17.45 -4.85 -15.93
CA ILE A 324 16.89 -5.81 -16.88
C ILE A 324 16.27 -5.11 -18.10
N THR A 325 15.60 -3.97 -17.89
CA THR A 325 15.01 -3.16 -18.98
C THR A 325 16.02 -2.26 -19.71
N GLY A 326 17.26 -2.17 -19.23
CA GLY A 326 18.33 -1.36 -19.81
C GLY A 326 18.21 0.14 -19.52
N LEU A 327 17.28 0.54 -18.64
CA LEU A 327 17.16 1.90 -18.12
C LEU A 327 18.34 2.29 -17.24
N LEU A 328 19.01 1.31 -16.64
CA LEU A 328 20.25 1.46 -15.91
C LEU A 328 21.25 0.40 -16.39
N PRO A 329 22.26 0.75 -17.20
CA PRO A 329 23.27 -0.22 -17.61
C PRO A 329 24.01 -0.80 -16.39
N PRO A 330 24.27 -2.12 -16.35
CA PRO A 330 25.10 -2.73 -15.31
C PRO A 330 26.55 -2.21 -15.39
N SER A 331 27.22 -2.11 -14.24
CA SER A 331 28.66 -1.82 -14.15
C SER A 331 29.49 -3.08 -14.41
N ASP A 332 29.01 -4.23 -13.92
CA ASP A 332 29.65 -5.53 -14.02
C ASP A 332 28.60 -6.61 -14.29
N GLY A 333 29.04 -7.78 -14.76
CA GLY A 333 28.19 -8.91 -15.06
C GLY A 333 27.43 -8.76 -16.38
N GLY A 334 26.48 -9.67 -16.60
CA GLY A 334 25.75 -9.75 -17.87
C GLY A 334 24.32 -10.22 -17.71
N ILE A 335 23.50 -9.89 -18.70
CA ILE A 335 22.14 -10.39 -18.82
C ILE A 335 22.03 -11.10 -20.17
N SER A 336 21.44 -12.29 -20.17
CA SER A 336 21.07 -13.00 -21.38
C SER A 336 19.56 -13.20 -21.43
N PHE A 337 19.00 -13.10 -22.63
CA PHE A 337 17.59 -13.31 -22.92
C PHE A 337 17.48 -14.31 -24.06
N ASP A 338 16.79 -15.43 -23.84
CA ASP A 338 16.64 -16.52 -24.81
C ASP A 338 18.01 -17.03 -25.31
N ASN A 339 18.91 -17.28 -24.34
CA ASN A 339 20.31 -17.70 -24.53
C ASN A 339 21.19 -16.74 -25.36
N LYS A 340 20.75 -15.50 -25.57
CA LYS A 340 21.53 -14.47 -26.28
C LYS A 340 21.87 -13.32 -25.35
N PRO A 341 23.08 -12.74 -25.41
CA PRO A 341 23.41 -11.54 -24.65
C PRO A 341 22.41 -10.43 -24.93
N LEU A 342 21.85 -9.84 -23.87
CA LEU A 342 20.92 -8.74 -23.96
C LEU A 342 21.70 -7.42 -23.97
N THR A 343 21.37 -6.52 -24.89
CA THR A 343 22.09 -5.25 -24.99
C THR A 343 21.94 -4.43 -23.69
N PRO A 344 23.05 -3.98 -23.04
CA PRO A 344 22.99 -3.40 -21.70
C PRO A 344 22.16 -2.11 -21.60
N ALA A 345 22.34 -1.18 -22.54
CA ALA A 345 21.68 0.12 -22.51
C ALA A 345 20.43 0.15 -23.40
N LEU A 346 19.34 0.74 -22.89
CA LEU A 346 18.05 0.88 -23.60
C LEU A 346 18.22 1.51 -24.99
N LYS A 347 19.04 2.56 -25.09
CA LYS A 347 19.26 3.31 -26.35
C LYS A 347 19.85 2.45 -27.47
N SER A 348 20.54 1.37 -27.11
CA SER A 348 21.21 0.47 -28.05
C SER A 348 20.42 -0.80 -28.32
N ARG A 349 19.31 -1.05 -27.60
CA ARG A 349 18.45 -2.22 -27.82
C ARG A 349 17.70 -2.10 -29.13
N SER A 350 17.63 -3.21 -29.86
CA SER A 350 16.80 -3.35 -31.04
C SER A 350 15.31 -3.20 -30.68
N ARG A 351 14.51 -2.81 -31.67
CA ARG A 351 13.05 -2.75 -31.51
C ARG A 351 12.45 -4.08 -31.06
N ASN A 352 13.03 -5.21 -31.46
CA ASN A 352 12.54 -6.52 -31.08
C ASN A 352 12.88 -6.87 -29.62
N GLU A 353 14.08 -6.54 -29.13
CA GLU A 353 14.41 -6.69 -27.70
C GLU A 353 13.48 -5.85 -26.82
N LEU A 354 13.26 -4.58 -27.20
CA LEU A 354 12.34 -3.68 -26.50
C LEU A 354 10.91 -4.21 -26.51
N ARG A 355 10.46 -4.83 -27.61
CA ARG A 355 9.12 -5.39 -27.75
C ARG A 355 8.92 -6.65 -26.87
N ARG A 356 9.91 -7.54 -26.81
CA ARG A 356 9.84 -8.83 -26.09
C ARG A 356 9.85 -8.66 -24.57
N ILE A 357 10.40 -7.56 -24.05
CA ILE A 357 10.52 -7.25 -22.62
C ILE A 357 9.71 -5.99 -22.30
N GLN A 358 8.65 -6.10 -21.51
CA GLN A 358 7.79 -4.97 -21.14
C GLN A 358 7.79 -4.74 -19.62
N LEU A 359 7.48 -3.51 -19.21
CA LEU A 359 7.42 -3.10 -17.80
C LEU A 359 6.06 -2.50 -17.48
N ILE A 360 5.46 -3.01 -16.40
CA ILE A 360 4.32 -2.41 -15.71
C ILE A 360 4.88 -1.69 -14.48
N TYR A 361 4.69 -0.38 -14.44
CA TYR A 361 5.20 0.49 -13.38
C TYR A 361 4.30 0.43 -12.14
N GLN A 362 4.89 0.72 -10.98
CA GLN A 362 4.23 0.78 -9.66
C GLN A 362 2.98 1.68 -9.65
N MET A 363 3.07 2.88 -10.23
CA MET A 363 1.92 3.80 -10.29
C MET A 363 1.40 3.92 -11.72
N ALA A 364 0.23 3.33 -11.99
CA ALA A 364 -0.44 3.42 -13.28
C ALA A 364 -0.67 4.88 -13.74
N ASP A 365 -0.92 5.80 -12.81
CA ASP A 365 -1.11 7.23 -13.06
C ASP A 365 0.11 7.88 -13.73
N THR A 366 1.31 7.53 -13.26
CA THR A 366 2.56 8.07 -13.82
C THR A 366 2.95 7.40 -15.14
N ALA A 367 2.44 6.18 -15.37
CA ALA A 367 2.74 5.41 -16.56
C ALA A 367 1.96 5.89 -17.79
N MET A 368 0.84 6.60 -17.63
CA MET A 368 -0.05 6.98 -18.72
C MET A 368 -0.04 8.49 -18.98
N ASN A 369 -0.17 8.89 -20.25
CA ASN A 369 -0.35 10.30 -20.57
C ASN A 369 -1.82 10.69 -20.31
N PRO A 370 -2.10 11.61 -19.36
CA PRO A 370 -3.48 11.96 -18.99
C PRO A 370 -4.26 12.64 -20.12
N ARG A 371 -3.58 13.13 -21.15
CA ARG A 371 -4.18 13.80 -22.33
C ARG A 371 -4.46 12.84 -23.49
N GLN A 372 -4.21 11.54 -23.31
CA GLN A 372 -4.44 10.54 -24.33
C GLN A 372 -5.56 9.60 -23.92
N THR A 373 -6.38 9.18 -24.89
CA THR A 373 -7.45 8.22 -24.65
C THR A 373 -6.87 6.81 -24.43
N VAL A 374 -7.66 5.91 -23.85
CA VAL A 374 -7.33 4.48 -23.72
C VAL A 374 -6.96 3.88 -25.09
N ARG A 375 -7.68 4.26 -26.15
CA ARG A 375 -7.40 3.90 -27.55
C ARG A 375 -5.98 4.24 -27.96
N ASP A 376 -5.52 5.45 -27.63
CA ASP A 376 -4.20 5.93 -28.03
C ASP A 376 -3.11 5.28 -27.20
N ILE A 377 -3.34 5.10 -25.89
CA ILE A 377 -2.40 4.48 -24.97
C ILE A 377 -2.11 3.03 -25.36
N ILE A 378 -3.15 2.21 -25.60
CA ILE A 378 -3.01 0.81 -26.02
C ILE A 378 -2.60 0.72 -27.51
N GLY A 379 -3.09 1.64 -28.34
CA GLY A 379 -2.82 1.65 -29.77
C GLY A 379 -1.39 2.05 -30.16
N ARG A 380 -0.68 2.76 -29.28
CA ARG A 380 0.68 3.25 -29.56
C ARG A 380 1.69 2.11 -29.79
N PRO A 381 1.83 1.09 -28.90
CA PRO A 381 2.65 -0.08 -29.18
C PRO A 381 2.28 -0.81 -30.47
N LEU A 382 0.98 -0.94 -30.78
CA LEU A 382 0.51 -1.59 -32.01
C LEU A 382 0.99 -0.88 -33.27
N THR A 383 0.95 0.46 -33.24
CA THR A 383 1.41 1.29 -34.35
C THR A 383 2.94 1.24 -34.44
N PHE A 384 3.62 1.33 -33.30
CA PHE A 384 5.07 1.43 -33.21
C PHE A 384 5.80 0.14 -33.62
N TYR A 385 5.31 -1.02 -33.16
CA TYR A 385 5.96 -2.32 -33.41
C TYR A 385 5.42 -3.06 -34.62
N PHE A 386 4.14 -2.88 -34.98
CA PHE A 386 3.48 -3.66 -36.03
C PHE A 386 2.93 -2.80 -37.18
N GLY A 387 3.05 -1.48 -37.11
CA GLY A 387 2.57 -0.58 -38.16
C GLY A 387 1.04 -0.52 -38.30
N LEU A 388 0.28 -1.07 -37.35
CA LEU A 388 -1.18 -1.11 -37.42
C LEU A 388 -1.79 0.29 -37.35
N ARG A 389 -2.75 0.57 -38.24
CA ARG A 389 -3.44 1.87 -38.36
C ARG A 389 -4.95 1.69 -38.56
N GLY A 390 -5.72 2.77 -38.42
CA GLY A 390 -7.14 2.83 -38.74
C GLY A 390 -8.00 1.76 -38.04
N ALA A 391 -8.84 1.09 -38.83
CA ALA A 391 -9.75 0.05 -38.36
C ALA A 391 -9.01 -1.14 -37.74
N ALA A 392 -7.92 -1.62 -38.36
CA ALA A 392 -7.15 -2.77 -37.85
C ALA A 392 -6.56 -2.49 -36.46
N LYS A 393 -6.02 -1.28 -36.23
CA LYS A 393 -5.56 -0.86 -34.90
C LYS A 393 -6.72 -0.88 -33.89
N THR A 394 -7.87 -0.34 -34.29
CA THR A 394 -9.05 -0.25 -33.42
C THR A 394 -9.58 -1.62 -33.03
N THR A 395 -9.68 -2.56 -33.98
CA THR A 395 -10.09 -3.94 -33.71
C THR A 395 -9.15 -4.60 -32.71
N ARG A 396 -7.84 -4.46 -32.90
CA ARG A 396 -6.87 -5.06 -31.97
C ARG A 396 -6.90 -4.42 -30.57
N VAL A 397 -7.19 -3.12 -30.46
CA VAL A 397 -7.39 -2.46 -29.15
C VAL A 397 -8.62 -3.03 -28.45
N LYS A 398 -9.72 -3.26 -29.16
CA LYS A 398 -10.94 -3.86 -28.61
C LYS A 398 -10.70 -5.27 -28.08
N GLU A 399 -10.02 -6.10 -28.86
CA GLU A 399 -9.60 -7.45 -28.43
C GLU A 399 -8.76 -7.39 -27.14
N LEU A 400 -7.83 -6.44 -27.03
CA LEU A 400 -7.01 -6.27 -25.82
C LEU A 400 -7.83 -5.79 -24.63
N LEU A 401 -8.83 -4.92 -24.82
CA LEU A 401 -9.76 -4.47 -23.78
C LEU A 401 -10.66 -5.60 -23.28
N ASP A 402 -11.10 -6.45 -24.18
CA ASP A 402 -11.88 -7.65 -23.84
C ASP A 402 -10.99 -8.68 -23.12
N GLN A 403 -9.73 -8.84 -23.55
CA GLN A 403 -8.77 -9.73 -22.89
C GLN A 403 -8.49 -9.32 -21.44
N ILE A 404 -8.52 -8.03 -21.11
CA ILE A 404 -8.39 -7.52 -19.74
C ILE A 404 -9.73 -7.33 -19.01
N GLU A 405 -10.84 -7.83 -19.54
CA GLU A 405 -12.20 -7.76 -18.96
C GLU A 405 -12.67 -6.34 -18.63
N MET A 406 -12.21 -5.34 -19.40
CA MET A 406 -12.64 -3.95 -19.22
C MET A 406 -13.82 -3.60 -20.14
N GLY A 407 -13.98 -4.36 -21.23
CA GLY A 407 -15.04 -4.18 -22.22
C GLY A 407 -14.83 -2.96 -23.12
N ASN A 408 -15.63 -2.89 -24.18
CA ASN A 408 -15.43 -1.93 -25.27
C ASN A 408 -15.85 -0.48 -24.96
N GLY A 409 -16.63 -0.24 -23.90
CA GLY A 409 -17.16 1.09 -23.55
C GLY A 409 -16.13 2.08 -22.99
N PHE A 410 -14.88 1.64 -22.75
CA PHE A 410 -13.83 2.47 -22.17
C PHE A 410 -12.81 2.99 -23.18
N ILE A 411 -12.91 2.57 -24.44
CA ILE A 411 -11.90 2.82 -25.47
C ILE A 411 -11.62 4.32 -25.68
N ASP A 412 -12.63 5.18 -25.57
CA ASP A 412 -12.52 6.62 -25.80
C ASP A 412 -12.42 7.44 -24.50
N ARG A 413 -12.32 6.77 -23.34
CA ARG A 413 -12.13 7.44 -22.05
C ARG A 413 -10.69 7.89 -21.85
N TYR A 414 -10.51 8.89 -21.00
CA TYR A 414 -9.22 9.38 -20.52
C TYR A 414 -8.84 8.70 -19.20
N PRO A 415 -7.54 8.61 -18.86
CA PRO A 415 -7.09 8.04 -17.59
C PRO A 415 -7.75 8.66 -16.35
N ALA A 416 -8.05 9.96 -16.37
CA ALA A 416 -8.72 10.63 -15.26
C ALA A 416 -10.14 10.11 -14.96
N GLU A 417 -10.77 9.45 -15.93
CA GLU A 417 -12.14 8.91 -15.84
C GLU A 417 -12.16 7.43 -15.43
N LEU A 418 -10.99 6.86 -15.12
CA LEU A 418 -10.81 5.46 -14.76
C LEU A 418 -10.51 5.29 -13.27
N SER A 419 -11.00 4.21 -12.66
CA SER A 419 -10.57 3.79 -11.32
C SER A 419 -9.13 3.29 -11.33
N GLY A 420 -8.48 3.19 -10.16
CA GLY A 420 -7.11 2.66 -10.05
C GLY A 420 -6.95 1.26 -10.67
N GLY A 421 -7.91 0.37 -10.43
CA GLY A 421 -7.93 -0.97 -11.04
C GLY A 421 -8.08 -0.94 -12.57
N GLN A 422 -8.94 -0.06 -13.10
CA GLN A 422 -9.11 0.11 -14.54
C GLN A 422 -7.84 0.68 -15.18
N LYS A 423 -7.20 1.66 -14.55
CA LYS A 423 -5.89 2.19 -14.96
C LYS A 423 -4.84 1.09 -15.04
N GLN A 424 -4.81 0.20 -14.04
CA GLN A 424 -3.89 -0.93 -14.03
C GLN A 424 -4.16 -1.93 -15.15
N ARG A 425 -5.44 -2.25 -15.42
CA ARG A 425 -5.83 -3.08 -16.58
C ARG A 425 -5.35 -2.45 -17.89
N VAL A 426 -5.54 -1.14 -18.09
CA VAL A 426 -5.01 -0.43 -19.27
C VAL A 426 -3.49 -0.52 -19.38
N ALA A 427 -2.76 -0.41 -18.26
CA ALA A 427 -1.31 -0.57 -18.24
C ALA A 427 -0.88 -1.99 -18.66
N ILE A 428 -1.59 -3.03 -18.21
CA ILE A 428 -1.40 -4.42 -18.64
C ILE A 428 -1.69 -4.56 -20.14
N ALA A 429 -2.83 -4.09 -20.63
CA ALA A 429 -3.19 -4.16 -22.05
C ALA A 429 -2.18 -3.44 -22.95
N ARG A 430 -1.63 -2.31 -22.50
CA ARG A 430 -0.55 -1.61 -23.20
C ARG A 430 0.72 -2.45 -23.29
N ALA A 431 1.10 -3.16 -22.23
CA ALA A 431 2.25 -4.08 -22.28
C ALA A 431 1.97 -5.25 -23.24
N LEU A 432 0.79 -5.87 -23.14
CA LEU A 432 0.36 -6.97 -24.01
C LEU A 432 0.28 -6.58 -25.49
N ALA A 433 -0.01 -5.31 -25.78
CA ALA A 433 -0.06 -4.80 -27.14
C ALA A 433 1.27 -4.99 -27.90
N ALA A 434 2.41 -5.08 -27.21
CA ALA A 434 3.70 -5.39 -27.80
C ALA A 434 3.90 -6.88 -28.15
N LYS A 435 3.00 -7.77 -27.70
CA LYS A 435 3.18 -9.24 -27.70
C LYS A 435 4.52 -9.63 -27.04
N PRO A 436 4.70 -9.31 -25.74
CA PRO A 436 5.93 -9.61 -25.02
C PRO A 436 6.07 -11.11 -24.74
N GLU A 437 7.27 -11.52 -24.35
CA GLU A 437 7.55 -12.85 -23.77
C GLU A 437 7.86 -12.74 -22.27
N LEU A 438 8.37 -11.58 -21.83
CA LEU A 438 8.63 -11.25 -20.44
C LEU A 438 7.97 -9.93 -20.06
N ILE A 439 7.23 -9.93 -18.96
CA ILE A 439 6.69 -8.71 -18.34
C ILE A 439 7.27 -8.58 -16.94
N LEU A 440 7.90 -7.44 -16.67
CA LEU A 440 8.30 -7.03 -15.34
C LEU A 440 7.12 -6.26 -14.71
N CYS A 441 6.69 -6.71 -13.54
CA CYS A 441 5.63 -6.09 -12.77
C CYS A 441 6.26 -5.50 -11.50
N ASP A 442 6.43 -4.17 -11.46
CA ASP A 442 6.94 -3.48 -10.29
C ASP A 442 5.76 -3.07 -9.40
N GLU A 443 5.46 -3.85 -8.36
CA GLU A 443 4.32 -3.67 -7.44
C GLU A 443 2.98 -3.38 -8.14
N PRO A 444 2.48 -4.26 -9.02
CA PRO A 444 1.33 -3.98 -9.86
C PRO A 444 0.00 -3.88 -9.10
N THR A 445 -0.02 -4.19 -7.80
CA THR A 445 -1.23 -4.25 -6.96
C THR A 445 -1.17 -3.40 -5.70
N SER A 446 -0.05 -2.72 -5.40
CA SER A 446 0.15 -2.08 -4.09
C SER A 446 -0.78 -0.91 -3.80
N ALA A 447 -1.27 -0.21 -4.84
CA ALA A 447 -2.21 0.90 -4.71
C ALA A 447 -3.68 0.49 -4.97
N LEU A 448 -3.98 -0.81 -5.02
CA LEU A 448 -5.29 -1.34 -5.37
C LEU A 448 -5.98 -1.96 -4.15
N ASP A 449 -7.30 -1.88 -4.14
CA ASP A 449 -8.12 -2.59 -3.17
C ASP A 449 -7.91 -4.10 -3.25
N PRO A 450 -7.96 -4.83 -2.12
CA PRO A 450 -7.66 -6.27 -2.10
C PRO A 450 -8.41 -7.10 -3.14
N LEU A 451 -9.70 -6.83 -3.34
CA LEU A 451 -10.52 -7.54 -4.35
C LEU A 451 -10.14 -7.16 -5.78
N VAL A 452 -9.80 -5.89 -6.01
CA VAL A 452 -9.34 -5.43 -7.32
C VAL A 452 -7.97 -6.03 -7.62
N ALA A 453 -7.06 -6.03 -6.65
CA ALA A 453 -5.75 -6.67 -6.71
C ALA A 453 -5.89 -8.16 -7.03
N GLU A 454 -6.79 -8.89 -6.37
CA GLU A 454 -7.07 -10.30 -6.68
C GLU A 454 -7.56 -10.49 -8.13
N GLY A 455 -8.47 -9.62 -8.59
CA GLY A 455 -8.91 -9.63 -9.99
C GLY A 455 -7.77 -9.40 -10.97
N ILE A 456 -6.80 -8.54 -10.64
CA ILE A 456 -5.58 -8.33 -11.43
C ILE A 456 -4.67 -9.58 -11.40
N LEU A 457 -4.49 -10.21 -10.24
CA LEU A 457 -3.68 -11.42 -10.12
C LEU A 457 -4.27 -12.58 -10.94
N LYS A 458 -5.59 -12.80 -10.86
CA LYS A 458 -6.29 -13.80 -11.68
C LYS A 458 -6.15 -13.52 -13.17
N LEU A 459 -6.25 -12.25 -13.57
CA LEU A 459 -6.01 -11.83 -14.95
C LEU A 459 -4.57 -12.16 -15.40
N LEU A 460 -3.55 -11.83 -14.59
CA LEU A 460 -2.15 -12.13 -14.92
C LEU A 460 -1.88 -13.64 -15.02
N MET A 461 -2.45 -14.44 -14.11
CA MET A 461 -2.34 -15.90 -14.16
C MET A 461 -2.99 -16.47 -15.43
N ARG A 462 -4.20 -16.02 -15.77
CA ARG A 462 -4.89 -16.43 -17.01
C ARG A 462 -4.08 -16.06 -18.25
N LEU A 463 -3.56 -14.84 -18.31
CA LEU A 463 -2.70 -14.38 -19.42
C LEU A 463 -1.41 -15.21 -19.52
N GLN A 464 -0.85 -15.65 -18.39
CA GLN A 464 0.30 -16.54 -18.35
C GLN A 464 0.01 -17.86 -19.06
N GLU A 465 -1.11 -18.49 -18.68
CA GLU A 465 -1.52 -19.79 -19.20
C GLU A 465 -1.84 -19.72 -20.69
N GLU A 466 -2.65 -18.73 -21.09
CA GLU A 466 -3.11 -18.55 -22.46
C GLU A 466 -1.97 -18.16 -23.43
N SER A 467 -1.02 -17.33 -22.99
CA SER A 467 -0.01 -16.71 -23.86
C SER A 467 1.43 -17.15 -23.57
N GLN A 468 1.65 -18.08 -22.64
CA GLN A 468 2.97 -18.53 -22.19
C GLN A 468 3.90 -17.37 -21.79
N LEU A 469 3.32 -16.35 -21.16
CA LEU A 469 4.06 -15.19 -20.67
C LEU A 469 4.92 -15.56 -19.47
N SER A 470 6.08 -14.92 -19.35
CA SER A 470 6.92 -15.04 -18.16
C SER A 470 6.85 -13.74 -17.37
N TYR A 471 6.88 -13.83 -16.04
CA TYR A 471 6.75 -12.68 -15.17
C TYR A 471 7.96 -12.56 -14.24
N ILE A 472 8.44 -11.32 -14.06
CA ILE A 472 9.16 -10.93 -12.85
C ILE A 472 8.19 -10.09 -12.03
N PHE A 473 7.81 -10.58 -10.87
CA PHE A 473 6.83 -9.96 -10.00
C PHE A 473 7.50 -9.39 -8.76
N ILE A 474 7.69 -8.08 -8.71
CA ILE A 474 8.26 -7.38 -7.55
C ILE A 474 7.11 -7.03 -6.61
N THR A 475 7.21 -7.49 -5.37
CA THR A 475 6.21 -7.19 -4.33
C THR A 475 6.85 -7.30 -2.95
N HIS A 476 6.24 -6.64 -1.97
CA HIS A 476 6.54 -6.82 -0.55
C HIS A 476 5.54 -7.75 0.15
N ASP A 477 4.42 -8.10 -0.52
CA ASP A 477 3.37 -8.97 0.03
C ASP A 477 3.70 -10.46 -0.22
N ILE A 478 4.07 -11.18 0.85
CA ILE A 478 4.37 -12.61 0.81
C ILE A 478 3.14 -13.47 0.47
N ALA A 479 1.93 -13.03 0.80
CA ALA A 479 0.72 -13.77 0.42
C ALA A 479 0.56 -13.77 -1.11
N ILE A 480 0.84 -12.63 -1.77
CA ILE A 480 0.86 -12.57 -3.24
C ILE A 480 1.95 -13.49 -3.82
N VAL A 481 3.12 -13.52 -3.19
CA VAL A 481 4.23 -14.42 -3.61
C VAL A 481 3.80 -15.88 -3.55
N ARG A 482 3.14 -16.28 -2.45
CA ARG A 482 2.61 -17.65 -2.30
C ARG A 482 1.59 -17.99 -3.38
N ALA A 483 0.77 -16.99 -3.75
CA ALA A 483 -0.30 -17.13 -4.74
C ALA A 483 0.21 -17.31 -6.18
N ILE A 484 1.18 -16.48 -6.64
CA ILE A 484 1.53 -16.37 -8.07
C ILE A 484 2.89 -16.96 -8.46
N ALA A 485 3.82 -17.12 -7.51
CA ALA A 485 5.21 -17.42 -7.83
C ALA A 485 5.47 -18.92 -8.05
N ASP A 486 6.35 -19.21 -9.02
CA ASP A 486 7.01 -20.50 -9.21
C ASP A 486 8.36 -20.52 -8.48
N SER A 487 9.10 -19.41 -8.57
CA SER A 487 10.37 -19.20 -7.88
C SER A 487 10.41 -17.86 -7.16
N VAL A 488 11.26 -17.76 -6.15
CA VAL A 488 11.38 -16.57 -5.29
C VAL A 488 12.84 -16.17 -5.18
N ALA A 489 13.11 -14.87 -5.31
CA ALA A 489 14.38 -14.24 -4.95
C ALA A 489 14.17 -13.27 -3.80
N VAL A 490 14.85 -13.49 -2.67
CA VAL A 490 14.89 -12.59 -1.52
C VAL A 490 16.08 -11.65 -1.70
N MET A 491 15.82 -10.34 -1.75
CA MET A 491 16.83 -9.30 -1.90
C MET A 491 17.01 -8.49 -0.62
N HIS A 492 18.27 -8.31 -0.22
CA HIS A 492 18.66 -7.46 0.91
C HIS A 492 19.92 -6.66 0.55
N ARG A 493 19.89 -5.34 0.77
CA ARG A 493 21.03 -4.42 0.52
C ARG A 493 21.74 -4.65 -0.83
N GLY A 494 20.95 -4.78 -1.90
CA GLY A 494 21.48 -4.91 -3.26
C GLY A 494 21.98 -6.31 -3.64
N ARG A 495 21.82 -7.30 -2.76
CA ARG A 495 22.22 -8.71 -2.99
C ARG A 495 21.02 -9.62 -2.98
N VAL A 496 21.09 -10.71 -3.74
CA VAL A 496 20.16 -11.84 -3.61
C VAL A 496 20.69 -12.74 -2.49
N VAL A 497 19.97 -12.81 -1.37
CA VAL A 497 20.37 -13.61 -0.21
C VAL A 497 19.83 -15.04 -0.29
N ARG A 498 18.70 -15.23 -0.96
CA ARG A 498 18.07 -16.55 -1.16
C ARG A 498 17.36 -16.59 -2.50
N PHE A 499 17.53 -17.66 -3.24
CA PHE A 499 16.91 -17.84 -4.56
C PHE A 499 16.62 -19.32 -4.85
N GLY A 500 15.48 -19.60 -5.47
CA GLY A 500 15.08 -20.94 -5.89
C GLY A 500 13.56 -21.12 -6.00
N PRO A 501 13.09 -22.37 -6.11
CA PRO A 501 11.66 -22.69 -6.10
C PRO A 501 10.98 -22.17 -4.83
N LYS A 502 9.72 -21.71 -4.96
CA LYS A 502 8.93 -21.14 -3.86
C LYS A 502 8.89 -22.06 -2.63
N SER A 503 8.68 -23.35 -2.84
CA SER A 503 8.61 -24.40 -1.81
C SER A 503 9.88 -24.50 -0.97
N LYS A 504 11.06 -24.34 -1.60
CA LYS A 504 12.37 -24.38 -0.94
C LYS A 504 12.75 -23.04 -0.31
N VAL A 505 12.42 -21.93 -0.97
CA VAL A 505 12.78 -20.59 -0.48
C VAL A 505 11.95 -20.23 0.75
N LEU A 506 10.66 -20.58 0.77
CA LEU A 506 9.73 -20.28 1.86
C LEU A 506 9.62 -21.39 2.92
N SER A 507 10.54 -22.36 2.94
CA SER A 507 10.66 -23.38 3.98
C SER A 507 11.92 -23.24 4.83
N PRO A 508 11.86 -23.57 6.13
CA PRO A 508 13.00 -23.52 7.03
C PRO A 508 14.07 -24.58 6.67
N PRO A 509 15.34 -24.40 7.09
CA PRO A 509 15.85 -23.26 7.84
C PRO A 509 16.01 -22.00 6.97
N PHE A 510 15.73 -20.85 7.59
CA PHE A 510 15.86 -19.53 6.98
C PHE A 510 17.20 -18.89 7.37
N ASP A 511 17.73 -18.03 6.49
CA ASP A 511 18.73 -17.04 6.91
C ASP A 511 18.06 -15.95 7.75
N ASP A 512 18.84 -15.26 8.60
CA ASP A 512 18.35 -14.26 9.56
C ASP A 512 17.41 -13.22 8.93
N TYR A 513 17.72 -12.78 7.71
CA TYR A 513 16.92 -11.77 7.02
C TYR A 513 15.61 -12.35 6.49
N THR A 514 15.66 -13.51 5.82
CA THR A 514 14.44 -14.18 5.34
C THR A 514 13.51 -14.54 6.50
N ASP A 515 14.06 -15.01 7.62
CA ASP A 515 13.29 -15.31 8.82
C ASP A 515 12.59 -14.07 9.38
N LEU A 516 13.33 -12.97 9.52
CA LEU A 516 12.79 -11.68 9.94
C LEU A 516 11.68 -11.19 8.99
N LEU A 517 11.90 -11.28 7.68
CA LEU A 517 10.92 -10.84 6.67
C LEU A 517 9.62 -11.66 6.77
N LEU A 518 9.71 -12.98 6.86
CA LEU A 518 8.54 -13.87 6.91
C LEU A 518 7.76 -13.73 8.21
N LYS A 519 8.46 -13.62 9.35
CA LYS A 519 7.85 -13.32 10.66
C LYS A 519 7.22 -11.93 10.71
N SER A 520 7.56 -11.05 9.76
CA SER A 520 7.09 -9.66 9.74
C SER A 520 5.74 -9.43 9.04
N VAL A 521 5.16 -10.47 8.43
CA VAL A 521 3.94 -10.34 7.62
C VAL A 521 2.70 -10.59 8.46
N PRO A 522 1.79 -9.61 8.61
CA PRO A 522 0.53 -9.80 9.34
C PRO A 522 -0.30 -10.96 8.79
N GLU A 523 -0.75 -11.83 9.70
CA GLU A 523 -1.62 -12.95 9.37
C GLU A 523 -3.07 -12.62 9.73
N MET A 524 -4.00 -13.25 9.00
CA MET A 524 -5.45 -13.19 9.25
C MET A 524 -5.83 -14.07 10.45
N GLU A 525 -5.14 -13.88 11.56
CA GLU A 525 -5.31 -14.64 12.80
C GLU A 525 -5.25 -13.71 14.00
N ILE A 526 -6.22 -13.85 14.91
CA ILE A 526 -6.30 -13.03 16.12
C ILE A 526 -5.17 -13.42 17.06
N GLY A 527 -4.47 -12.42 17.61
CA GLY A 527 -3.37 -12.66 18.55
C GLY A 527 -2.03 -12.95 17.87
N TRP A 528 -1.94 -12.84 16.54
CA TRP A 528 -0.70 -13.04 15.80
C TRP A 528 0.39 -12.05 16.26
N LEU A 529 0.04 -10.77 16.44
CA LEU A 529 0.98 -9.73 16.83
C LEU A 529 1.65 -10.04 18.17
N GLU A 530 0.89 -10.48 19.17
CA GLU A 530 1.38 -10.86 20.50
C GLU A 530 2.35 -12.04 20.44
N ARG A 531 2.03 -13.06 19.63
CA ARG A 531 2.90 -14.22 19.45
C ARG A 531 4.23 -13.81 18.82
N VAL A 532 4.20 -13.01 17.75
CA VAL A 532 5.41 -12.53 17.07
C VAL A 532 6.28 -11.68 18.01
N LEU A 533 5.67 -10.77 18.77
CA LEU A 533 6.40 -9.94 19.73
C LEU A 533 7.02 -10.77 20.86
N THR A 534 6.35 -11.83 21.31
CA THR A 534 6.87 -12.74 22.35
C THR A 534 8.08 -13.50 21.82
N THR A 535 8.00 -14.06 20.61
CA THR A 535 9.12 -14.79 19.97
C THR A 535 10.33 -13.87 19.75
N ARG A 536 10.12 -12.65 19.24
CA ARG A 536 11.21 -11.68 19.03
C ARG A 536 11.91 -11.27 20.34
N ARG A 537 11.14 -11.12 21.43
CA ARG A 537 11.71 -10.82 22.76
C ARG A 537 12.56 -11.96 23.29
N MET A 538 12.17 -13.21 23.04
CA MET A 538 12.96 -14.39 23.42
C MET A 538 14.27 -14.48 22.62
N GLU A 539 14.23 -14.25 21.31
CA GLU A 539 15.43 -14.23 20.45
C GLU A 539 16.41 -13.10 20.83
N SER A 540 15.87 -11.92 21.16
CA SER A 540 16.69 -10.77 21.60
C SER A 540 17.28 -10.94 23.01
N ALA A 541 16.73 -11.85 23.81
CA ALA A 541 17.16 -12.14 25.18
C ALA A 541 18.20 -13.27 25.28
N GLY A 542 18.63 -13.85 24.15
CA GLY A 542 19.75 -14.80 24.08
C GLY A 542 19.43 -16.22 24.52
N ASN A 543 18.57 -16.91 23.76
CA ASN A 543 18.58 -18.38 23.64
C ASN A 543 18.57 -18.80 22.18
#